data_AF-A0A7C1WVQ4-F1
#
_entry.id   AF-A0A7C1WVQ4-F1
#
_cell.length_a   1.000
_cell.length_b   1.000
_cell.length_c   1.000
_cell.angle_alpha   90.00
_cell.angle_beta   90.00
_cell.angle_gamma   90.00
#
_symmetry.space_group_name_H-M   'P 1'
#
loop_
_entity.id
_entity.type
_entity.pdbx_description
1 polymer ?
#
loop_
_entity_poly.entity_id
_entity_poly.type
_entity_poly.pdbx_seq_one_letter_code
_entity_poly.pdbx_strand_id
1 'polypeptide(L)'
;MEVEVSKNILIVIVSVSSFLINGEVNAGGVETLQSSYLEQGAGPFSASAGEKMWRKQFLDKKSGKQRSCQTCHGRDLTKAGKHARTGKVIEPLAPSANSE
;
A
#
# COMPACT_ATOMS: atom_id res chain seq x y z
N MET A 1 -0.08 -53.12 -29.04
CA MET A 1 -0.43 -51.72 -29.34
C MET A 1 -1.20 -51.02 -28.20
N GLU A 2 -1.72 -51.71 -27.18
CA GLU A 2 -2.59 -51.10 -26.16
C GLU A 2 -1.86 -50.44 -24.97
N VAL A 3 -0.57 -50.75 -24.76
CA VAL A 3 0.22 -50.24 -23.62
C VAL A 3 0.77 -48.83 -23.88
N GLU A 4 0.93 -48.42 -25.14
CA GLU A 4 1.46 -47.09 -25.49
C GLU A 4 0.39 -45.99 -25.35
N VAL A 5 -0.89 -46.33 -25.60
CA VAL A 5 -2.03 -45.40 -25.55
C VAL A 5 -2.29 -44.93 -24.11
N SER A 6 -2.11 -45.81 -23.12
CA SER A 6 -2.33 -45.52 -21.70
C SER A 6 -1.23 -44.63 -21.09
N LYS A 7 0.01 -44.71 -21.60
CA LYS A 7 1.14 -43.89 -21.15
C LYS A 7 1.02 -42.44 -21.62
N ASN A 8 0.50 -42.22 -22.83
CA ASN A 8 0.25 -40.89 -23.38
C ASN A 8 -1.01 -40.23 -22.77
N ILE A 9 -2.05 -41.01 -22.44
CA ILE A 9 -3.24 -40.50 -21.74
C ILE A 9 -2.87 -40.03 -20.31
N LEU A 10 -2.01 -40.75 -19.60
CA LEU A 10 -1.55 -40.36 -18.26
C LEU A 10 -0.72 -39.07 -18.29
N ILE A 11 0.09 -38.86 -19.33
CA ILE A 11 0.94 -37.67 -19.50
C ILE A 11 0.11 -36.43 -19.88
N VAL A 12 -0.97 -36.59 -20.67
CA VAL A 12 -1.85 -35.47 -21.06
C VAL A 12 -2.68 -34.97 -19.87
N ILE A 13 -3.10 -35.85 -18.95
CA ILE A 13 -3.88 -35.47 -17.76
C ILE A 13 -3.03 -34.68 -16.74
N VAL A 14 -1.74 -34.99 -16.60
CA VAL A 14 -0.81 -34.27 -15.73
C VAL A 14 -0.44 -32.88 -16.31
N SER A 15 -0.54 -32.68 -17.62
CA SER A 15 -0.12 -31.44 -18.30
C SER A 15 -1.19 -30.34 -18.34
N VAL A 16 -2.47 -30.68 -18.24
CA VAL A 16 -3.60 -29.72 -18.37
C VAL A 16 -4.04 -29.11 -17.02
N SER A 17 -3.54 -29.63 -15.90
CA SER A 17 -4.05 -29.27 -14.55
C SER A 17 -3.41 -28.02 -13.93
N SER A 18 -2.45 -27.36 -14.60
CA SER A 18 -1.64 -26.30 -14.00
C SER A 18 -2.09 -24.87 -14.30
N PHE A 19 -3.26 -24.66 -14.91
CA PHE A 19 -3.63 -23.33 -15.43
C PHE A 19 -4.93 -22.77 -14.87
N LEU A 20 -5.20 -22.81 -13.57
CA LEU A 20 -6.32 -22.05 -12.98
C LEU A 20 -6.05 -21.64 -11.52
N ILE A 21 -5.14 -20.69 -11.31
CA ILE A 21 -5.23 -19.80 -10.13
C ILE A 21 -4.86 -18.38 -10.57
N ASN A 22 -5.70 -17.75 -11.39
CA ASN A 22 -5.73 -16.29 -11.43
C ASN A 22 -6.58 -15.85 -10.24
N GLY A 23 -6.01 -15.87 -9.04
CA GLY A 23 -6.57 -15.14 -7.93
C GLY A 23 -6.46 -13.66 -8.28
N GLU A 24 -7.58 -12.99 -8.52
CA GLU A 24 -7.62 -11.54 -8.63
C GLU A 24 -7.24 -10.97 -7.27
N VAL A 25 -5.94 -10.73 -7.07
CA VAL A 25 -5.43 -9.94 -5.96
C VAL A 25 -5.91 -8.51 -6.23
N ASN A 26 -7.01 -8.13 -5.59
CA ASN A 26 -7.39 -6.73 -5.48
C ASN A 26 -6.35 -6.04 -4.59
N ALA A 27 -5.23 -5.61 -5.19
CA ALA A 27 -4.27 -4.76 -4.51
C ALA A 27 -5.03 -3.51 -4.08
N GLY A 28 -5.14 -3.28 -2.77
CA GLY A 28 -5.67 -2.02 -2.28
C GLY A 28 -4.83 -0.87 -2.83
N GLY A 29 -5.41 0.35 -2.88
CA GLY A 29 -4.72 1.50 -3.46
C GLY A 29 -3.34 1.76 -2.84
N VAL A 30 -3.14 1.38 -1.58
CA VAL A 30 -1.85 1.47 -0.87
C VAL A 30 -0.85 0.46 -1.44
N GLU A 31 -1.24 -0.79 -1.65
CA GLU A 31 -0.37 -1.84 -2.19
C GLU A 31 0.05 -1.53 -3.63
N THR A 32 -0.87 -0.99 -4.45
CA THR A 32 -0.55 -0.54 -5.81
C THR A 32 0.50 0.57 -5.80
N LEU A 33 0.34 1.57 -4.94
CA LEU A 33 1.30 2.67 -4.83
C LEU A 33 2.65 2.21 -4.29
N GLN A 34 2.66 1.35 -3.27
CA GLN A 34 3.90 0.78 -2.73
C GLN A 34 4.66 -0.01 -3.80
N SER A 35 3.97 -0.81 -4.62
CA SER A 35 4.58 -1.56 -5.72
C SER A 35 5.24 -0.61 -6.73
N SER A 36 4.53 0.45 -7.15
CA SER A 36 5.10 1.46 -8.04
C SER A 36 6.31 2.18 -7.45
N TYR A 37 6.33 2.44 -6.14
CA TYR A 37 7.48 3.05 -5.48
C TYR A 37 8.66 2.09 -5.33
N LEU A 38 8.42 0.79 -5.13
CA LEU A 38 9.48 -0.24 -5.14
C LEU A 38 10.19 -0.29 -6.49
N GLU A 39 9.44 -0.20 -7.60
CA GLU A 39 10.02 -0.14 -8.95
C GLU A 39 10.90 1.10 -9.16
N GLN A 40 10.61 2.20 -8.45
CA GLN A 40 11.41 3.42 -8.44
C GLN A 40 12.63 3.34 -7.49
N GLY A 41 12.84 2.20 -6.83
CA GLY A 41 13.93 1.98 -5.88
C GLY A 41 13.65 2.46 -4.46
N ALA A 42 12.39 2.80 -4.12
CA ALA A 42 12.01 3.04 -2.74
C ALA A 42 11.91 1.72 -1.96
N GLY A 43 12.05 1.81 -0.63
CA GLY A 43 11.88 0.66 0.26
C GLY A 43 13.20 0.11 0.82
N PRO A 44 13.14 -0.97 1.61
CA PRO A 44 11.91 -1.67 2.02
C PRO A 44 10.99 -0.80 2.89
N PHE A 45 9.67 -0.98 2.78
CA PHE A 45 8.71 -0.25 3.61
C PHE A 45 8.62 -0.84 5.02
N SER A 46 8.42 0.03 6.01
CA SER A 46 8.23 -0.36 7.40
C SER A 46 7.27 0.60 8.07
N ALA A 47 6.23 0.08 8.73
CA ALA A 47 5.28 0.89 9.49
C ALA A 47 6.01 1.75 10.54
N SER A 48 7.03 1.20 11.21
CA SER A 48 7.83 1.93 12.19
C SER A 48 8.64 3.08 11.57
N ALA A 49 9.17 2.90 10.36
CA ALA A 49 9.88 3.95 9.64
C ALA A 49 8.93 5.05 9.18
N GLY A 50 7.74 4.66 8.69
CA GLY A 50 6.65 5.58 8.36
C GLY A 50 6.21 6.41 9.56
N GLU A 51 6.02 5.79 10.73
CA GLU A 51 5.65 6.51 11.96
C GLU A 51 6.74 7.51 12.40
N LYS A 52 8.01 7.12 12.34
CA LYS A 52 9.13 8.03 12.64
C LYS A 52 9.14 9.22 11.68
N MET A 53 8.96 8.97 10.38
CA MET A 53 8.89 10.03 9.37
C MET A 53 7.69 10.96 9.62
N TRP A 54 6.53 10.40 9.97
CA TRP A 54 5.31 11.14 10.26
C TRP A 54 5.49 12.16 11.41
N ARG A 55 6.24 11.76 12.44
CA ARG A 55 6.55 12.58 13.62
C ARG A 55 7.71 13.54 13.41
N LYS A 56 8.55 13.33 12.40
CA LYS A 56 9.76 14.12 12.16
C LYS A 56 9.41 15.58 11.89
N GLN A 57 10.14 16.48 12.52
CA GLN A 57 10.04 17.92 12.29
C GLN A 57 10.95 18.34 11.14
N PHE A 58 10.43 19.22 10.30
CA PHE A 58 11.12 19.82 9.16
C PHE A 58 11.00 21.33 9.24
N LEU A 59 12.11 22.03 8.98
CA LEU A 59 12.10 23.47 8.84
C LEU A 59 11.48 23.84 7.49
N ASP A 60 10.33 24.50 7.51
CA ASP A 60 9.75 25.06 6.30
C ASP A 60 10.59 26.25 5.84
N LYS A 61 11.24 26.14 4.68
CA LYS A 61 12.11 27.18 4.13
C LYS A 61 11.38 28.50 3.85
N LYS A 62 10.07 28.45 3.62
CA LYS A 62 9.28 29.65 3.29
C LYS A 62 8.85 30.43 4.53
N SER A 63 8.29 29.76 5.54
CA SER A 63 7.80 30.41 6.75
C SER A 63 8.81 30.45 7.91
N GLY A 64 9.90 29.69 7.82
CA GLY A 64 10.89 29.55 8.90
C GLY A 64 10.39 28.76 10.11
N LYS A 65 9.19 28.17 10.03
CA LYS A 65 8.57 27.42 11.13
C LYS A 65 8.84 25.92 10.99
N GLN A 66 8.97 25.24 12.12
CA GLN A 66 9.01 23.78 12.15
C GLN A 66 7.62 23.21 11.82
N ARG A 67 7.57 22.14 11.03
CA ARG A 67 6.36 21.40 10.68
C ARG A 67 6.65 19.91 10.57
N SER A 68 5.68 19.10 10.97
CA SER A 68 5.61 17.67 10.71
C SER A 68 4.29 17.33 10.02
N CYS A 69 4.14 16.09 9.56
CA CYS A 69 2.86 15.59 9.03
C CYS A 69 1.73 15.75 10.06
N GLN A 70 2.06 15.58 11.36
CA GLN A 70 1.13 15.72 12.48
C GLN A 70 0.61 17.14 12.68
N THR A 71 1.29 18.16 12.15
CA THR A 71 0.88 19.56 12.34
C THR A 71 -0.51 19.83 11.77
N CYS A 72 -0.89 19.14 10.69
CA CYS A 72 -2.23 19.25 10.10
C CYS A 72 -3.08 18.00 10.34
N HIS A 73 -2.48 16.81 10.27
CA HIS A 73 -3.21 15.55 10.28
C HIS A 73 -3.29 14.89 11.67
N GLY A 74 -2.58 15.41 12.67
CA GLY A 74 -2.59 14.85 14.02
C GLY A 74 -1.80 13.55 14.18
N ARG A 75 -1.91 12.96 15.38
CA ARG A 75 -1.23 11.71 15.75
C ARG A 75 -2.09 10.47 15.50
N ASP A 76 -3.40 10.62 15.62
CA ASP A 76 -4.39 9.56 15.43
C ASP A 76 -5.10 9.81 14.10
N LEU A 77 -4.80 8.98 13.10
CA LEU A 77 -5.30 9.13 11.74
C LEU A 77 -6.77 8.72 11.58
N THR A 78 -7.37 8.14 12.62
CA THR A 78 -8.82 7.88 12.66
C THR A 78 -9.63 9.12 13.00
N LYS A 79 -8.96 10.20 13.42
CA LYS A 79 -9.58 11.49 13.75
C LYS A 79 -9.33 12.49 12.64
N ALA A 80 -10.27 13.43 12.51
CA ALA A 80 -10.13 14.55 11.60
C ALA A 80 -8.93 15.43 11.99
N GLY A 81 -8.17 15.83 10.98
CA GLY A 81 -7.14 16.85 11.10
C GLY A 81 -7.71 18.27 11.01
N LYS A 82 -6.82 19.25 11.05
CA LYS A 82 -7.16 20.66 10.86
C LYS A 82 -6.04 21.40 10.17
N HIS A 83 -6.35 22.12 9.10
CA HIS A 83 -5.37 22.88 8.35
C HIS A 83 -4.77 24.00 9.22
N ALA A 84 -3.46 23.95 9.45
CA ALA A 84 -2.77 24.78 10.43
C ALA A 84 -2.88 26.31 10.21
N ARG A 85 -3.14 26.76 8.97
CA ARG A 85 -3.27 28.20 8.66
C ARG A 85 -4.72 28.69 8.63
N THR A 86 -5.66 27.85 8.18
CA THR A 86 -7.03 28.29 7.87
C THR A 86 -8.07 27.74 8.83
N GLY A 87 -7.70 26.77 9.66
CA GLY A 87 -8.63 26.12 10.59
C GLY A 87 -9.65 25.19 9.93
N LYS A 88 -9.62 25.02 8.60
CA LYS A 88 -10.52 24.09 7.90
C LYS A 88 -10.27 22.65 8.37
N VAL A 89 -11.35 21.91 8.60
CA VAL A 89 -11.31 20.49 8.94
C VAL A 89 -10.73 19.70 7.76
N ILE A 90 -9.93 18.68 8.09
CA ILE A 90 -9.40 17.71 7.14
C ILE A 90 -9.97 16.35 7.55
N GLU A 91 -10.56 15.61 6.62
CA GLU A 91 -11.11 14.29 6.92
C GLU A 91 -10.02 13.33 7.46
N PRO A 92 -10.41 12.30 8.24
CA PRO A 92 -9.48 11.27 8.70
C PRO A 92 -8.71 10.64 7.52
N LEU A 93 -7.45 10.26 7.77
CA LEU A 93 -6.61 9.61 6.77
C LEU A 93 -6.57 8.09 6.89
N ALA A 94 -7.00 7.53 8.02
CA ALA A 94 -7.04 6.08 8.17
C ALA A 94 -8.17 5.51 7.28
N PRO A 95 -7.89 4.55 6.39
CA PRO A 95 -8.92 3.92 5.55
C PRO A 95 -10.08 3.31 6.34
N SER A 96 -9.85 2.92 7.60
CA SER A 96 -10.88 2.40 8.51
C SER A 96 -11.86 3.46 9.02
N ALA A 97 -11.51 4.75 8.94
CA ALA A 97 -12.34 5.87 9.38
C ALA A 97 -12.82 6.75 8.20
N ASN A 98 -12.13 6.67 7.06
CA ASN A 98 -12.48 7.33 5.81
C ASN A 98 -12.06 6.42 4.65
N SER A 99 -13.01 5.68 4.08
CA SER A 99 -12.74 4.78 2.96
C SER A 99 -12.60 5.58 1.67
N GLU A 100 -11.53 5.33 0.93
CA GLU A 100 -11.26 5.93 -0.39
C GLU A 100 -11.61 4.96 -1.53
#